data_AF-M1DCD7-F1
#
_entry.id   AF-M1DCD7-F1
#
_cell.length_a   1.000
_cell.length_b   1.000
_cell.length_c   1.000
_cell.angle_alpha   90.00
_cell.angle_beta   90.00
_cell.angle_gamma   90.00
#
_symmetry.space_group_name_H-M   'P 1'
#
loop_
_entity.id
_entity.type
_entity.pdbx_description
1 polymer ?
#
loop_
_entity_poly.entity_id
_entity_poly.type
_entity_poly.pdbx_seq_one_letter_code
_entity_poly.pdbx_strand_id
1 'polypeptide(L)'
;MVNMNEASCDNPYCHIITNACNKRCYSESFSSPMPMIGIYVAAASLLCILAMAADAFQAFRLKRLWFPCKFFALNAASLTVLAVAMKLPVDISEPMPGHTDQLSKLASTAFMCVVIGNFMPSIGATSNKEILSNVVALDILVITIIVNLCIEIHTGLIVNLKYEFIATIFLMFLLILVLSFSSLTLATTKKIPELNYKEAYQITLRNDALAFGRLSIDRLRDTVEKRWMMVETSNPQFVMARSVTFSTSGTICVLASLILMEALIRIYNSPPYFPNSSTYKWTTSLILIVQSIGVVVSTFAPALRWFICISFKCSNKTGNANANFFKVEH
;
A
#
# COMPACT_ATOMS: atom_id res chain seq x y z
N MET A 1 3.73 -36.76 42.44
CA MET A 1 3.23 -38.13 42.20
C MET A 1 1.73 -38.05 41.91
N VAL A 2 1.36 -38.00 40.64
CA VAL A 2 0.03 -38.42 40.18
C VAL A 2 0.33 -39.60 39.27
N ASN A 3 0.16 -40.80 39.81
CA ASN A 3 0.27 -42.05 39.05
C ASN A 3 -0.87 -42.06 38.02
N MET A 4 -0.55 -41.78 36.76
CA MET A 4 -1.37 -42.26 35.66
C MET A 4 -0.91 -43.68 35.38
N ASN A 5 -1.67 -44.65 35.92
CA ASN A 5 -1.49 -46.04 35.56
C ASN A 5 -1.60 -46.16 34.03
N GLU A 6 -0.53 -46.60 33.39
CA GLU A 6 -0.54 -47.13 32.04
C GLU A 6 -1.50 -48.32 32.00
N ALA A 7 -2.77 -48.05 31.67
CA ALA A 7 -3.61 -49.07 31.10
C ALA A 7 -3.03 -49.35 29.69
N SER A 8 -2.22 -50.40 29.59
CA SER A 8 -1.79 -50.98 28.31
C SER A 8 -3.05 -51.34 27.53
N CYS A 9 -3.45 -50.44 26.62
CA CYS A 9 -4.43 -50.72 25.60
C CYS A 9 -3.66 -51.20 24.37
N ASP A 10 -3.52 -52.51 24.20
CA ASP A 10 -3.08 -53.18 22.96
C ASP A 10 -4.10 -53.04 21.81
N ASN A 11 -4.84 -51.93 21.78
CA ASN A 11 -5.81 -51.60 20.76
C ASN A 11 -5.24 -50.48 19.87
N PRO A 12 -5.03 -50.71 18.56
CA PRO A 12 -4.48 -49.70 17.65
C PRO A 12 -5.28 -48.40 17.61
N TYR A 13 -6.58 -48.45 17.95
CA TYR A 13 -7.43 -47.27 18.05
C TYR A 13 -7.07 -46.37 19.24
N CYS A 14 -6.54 -46.92 20.34
CA CYS A 14 -6.16 -46.15 21.52
C CYS A 14 -4.92 -45.27 21.22
N HIS A 15 -3.93 -45.82 20.50
CA HIS A 15 -2.78 -45.04 20.03
C HIS A 15 -3.16 -43.90 19.08
N ILE A 16 -4.14 -44.12 18.20
CA ILE A 16 -4.64 -43.08 17.28
C ILE A 16 -5.36 -41.97 18.06
N ILE A 17 -6.20 -42.32 19.04
CA ILE A 17 -6.91 -41.35 19.88
C ILE A 17 -5.93 -40.56 20.74
N THR A 18 -4.94 -41.22 21.35
CA THR A 18 -3.92 -40.55 22.17
C THR A 18 -3.05 -39.64 21.31
N ASN A 19 -2.64 -40.07 20.12
CA ASN A 19 -1.88 -39.19 19.19
C ASN A 19 -2.72 -38.02 18.68
N ALA A 20 -4.01 -38.22 18.39
CA ALA A 20 -4.91 -37.16 17.98
C ALA A 20 -5.19 -36.16 19.12
N CYS A 21 -5.38 -36.65 20.35
CA CYS A 21 -5.50 -35.82 21.55
C CYS A 21 -4.20 -35.08 21.83
N ASN A 22 -3.04 -35.74 21.74
CA ASN A 22 -1.76 -35.10 21.99
C ASN A 22 -1.47 -34.03 20.93
N LYS A 23 -1.80 -34.29 19.65
CA LYS A 23 -1.73 -33.30 18.56
C LYS A 23 -2.68 -32.12 18.78
N ARG A 24 -3.90 -32.37 19.28
CA ARG A 24 -4.90 -31.35 19.60
C ARG A 24 -4.49 -30.49 20.80
N CYS A 25 -4.07 -31.11 21.90
CA CYS A 25 -3.54 -30.42 23.09
C CYS A 25 -2.26 -29.63 22.76
N TYR A 26 -1.40 -30.18 21.91
CA TYR A 26 -0.22 -29.48 21.39
C TYR A 26 -0.63 -28.25 20.57
N SER A 27 -1.59 -28.38 19.63
CA SER A 27 -2.10 -27.23 18.87
C SER A 27 -2.79 -26.17 19.74
N GLU A 28 -3.52 -26.57 20.79
CA GLU A 28 -4.17 -25.63 21.70
C GLU A 28 -3.17 -24.84 22.54
N SER A 29 -2.07 -25.47 22.98
CA SER A 29 -0.98 -24.78 23.68
C SER A 29 -0.29 -23.73 22.79
N PHE A 30 -0.03 -24.07 21.52
CA PHE A 30 0.52 -23.16 20.52
C PHE A 30 -0.44 -22.03 20.09
N SER A 31 -1.75 -22.23 20.24
CA SER A 31 -2.78 -21.22 19.95
C SER A 31 -2.94 -20.15 21.05
N SER A 32 -2.44 -20.42 22.27
CA SER A 32 -2.59 -19.51 23.42
C SER A 32 -1.99 -18.09 23.24
N PRO A 33 -0.83 -17.88 22.55
CA PRO A 33 -0.32 -16.54 22.27
C PRO A 33 -0.98 -15.84 21.07
N MET A 34 -1.79 -16.53 20.26
CA MET A 34 -2.32 -15.97 19.00
C MET A 34 -3.25 -14.77 19.18
N PRO A 35 -4.15 -14.73 20.18
CA PRO A 35 -4.92 -13.52 20.47
C PRO A 35 -4.03 -12.31 20.79
N MET A 36 -2.94 -12.50 21.53
CA MET A 36 -2.00 -11.41 21.84
C MET A 36 -1.34 -10.88 20.56
N ILE A 37 -0.93 -11.77 19.65
CA ILE A 37 -0.41 -11.39 18.33
C ILE A 37 -1.45 -10.56 17.57
N GLY A 38 -2.73 -10.96 17.60
CA GLY A 38 -3.81 -10.23 16.94
C GLY A 38 -4.01 -8.81 17.47
N ILE A 39 -3.81 -8.58 18.77
CA ILE A 39 -3.86 -7.23 19.37
C ILE A 39 -2.72 -6.36 18.81
N TYR A 40 -1.49 -6.89 18.71
CA TYR A 40 -0.37 -6.14 18.13
C TYR A 40 -0.62 -5.80 16.66
N VAL A 41 -1.17 -6.74 15.88
CA VAL A 41 -1.53 -6.52 14.47
C VAL A 41 -2.53 -5.39 14.33
N ALA A 42 -3.58 -5.39 15.17
CA ALA A 42 -4.60 -4.36 15.15
C ALA A 42 -4.06 -3.00 15.60
N ALA A 43 -3.22 -2.94 16.63
CA ALA A 43 -2.58 -1.70 17.08
C ALA A 43 -1.66 -1.11 15.99
N ALA A 44 -0.85 -1.95 15.33
CA ALA A 44 -0.01 -1.53 14.21
C ALA A 44 -0.86 -1.02 13.03
N SER A 45 -1.96 -1.73 12.70
CA SER A 45 -2.90 -1.31 11.66
C SER A 45 -3.52 0.06 12.00
N LEU A 46 -3.94 0.27 13.25
CA LEU A 46 -4.50 1.53 13.71
C LEU A 46 -3.50 2.69 13.59
N LEU A 47 -2.21 2.44 13.92
CA LEU A 47 -1.15 3.44 13.76
C LEU A 47 -0.99 3.86 12.29
N CYS A 48 -0.97 2.89 11.37
CA CYS A 48 -0.96 3.17 9.93
C CYS A 48 -2.17 4.00 9.50
N ILE A 49 -3.37 3.67 10.00
CA ILE A 49 -4.61 4.38 9.67
C ILE A 49 -4.57 5.82 10.17
N LEU A 50 -4.13 6.05 11.40
CA LEU A 50 -4.02 7.41 11.96
C LEU A 50 -3.01 8.26 11.17
N ALA A 51 -1.88 7.69 10.77
CA ALA A 51 -0.90 8.38 9.95
C ALA A 51 -1.45 8.73 8.55
N MET A 52 -2.13 7.79 7.89
CA MET A 52 -2.79 8.03 6.60
C MET A 52 -3.93 9.05 6.71
N ALA A 53 -4.71 9.00 7.78
CA ALA A 53 -5.79 9.95 8.06
C ALA A 53 -5.24 11.36 8.33
N ALA A 54 -4.12 11.48 9.04
CA ALA A 54 -3.46 12.77 9.28
C ALA A 54 -2.96 13.39 7.97
N ASP A 55 -2.35 12.60 7.09
CA ASP A 55 -1.95 13.05 5.75
C ASP A 55 -3.18 13.47 4.91
N ALA A 56 -4.29 12.72 5.00
CA ALA A 56 -5.53 13.05 4.31
C ALA A 56 -6.14 14.38 4.81
N PHE A 57 -6.20 14.56 6.13
CA PHE A 57 -6.73 15.75 6.78
C PHE A 57 -5.88 16.98 6.49
N GLN A 58 -4.55 16.86 6.55
CA GLN A 58 -3.63 17.96 6.30
C GLN A 58 -3.77 18.49 4.87
N ALA A 59 -3.94 17.62 3.90
CA ALA A 59 -4.12 18.03 2.50
C ALA A 59 -5.48 18.70 2.26
N PHE A 60 -6.54 18.24 2.93
CA PHE A 60 -7.83 18.93 2.89
C PHE A 60 -7.72 20.34 3.47
N ARG A 61 -7.03 20.48 4.61
CA ARG A 61 -6.78 21.78 5.27
C ARG A 61 -5.97 22.74 4.40
N LEU A 62 -4.95 22.25 3.69
CA LEU A 62 -4.06 23.07 2.87
C LEU A 62 -4.63 23.37 1.47
N LYS A 63 -5.80 22.81 1.09
CA LYS A 63 -6.38 22.86 -0.28
C LYS A 63 -5.42 22.44 -1.39
N ARG A 64 -4.28 21.84 -1.04
CA ARG A 64 -3.32 21.25 -1.96
C ARG A 64 -3.71 19.80 -2.10
N LEU A 65 -4.55 19.54 -3.11
CA LEU A 65 -4.97 18.19 -3.49
C LEU A 65 -3.82 17.35 -4.05
N TRP A 66 -2.63 17.96 -4.13
CA TRP A 66 -1.39 17.30 -4.37
C TRP A 66 -0.66 17.09 -3.03
N PHE A 67 -0.81 15.88 -2.49
CA PHE A 67 -0.56 15.54 -1.09
C PHE A 67 0.93 15.32 -0.81
N PRO A 68 1.59 16.14 0.03
CA PRO A 68 2.83 15.71 0.68
C PRO A 68 2.50 14.67 1.76
N CYS A 69 2.96 13.43 1.60
CA CYS A 69 2.93 12.42 2.67
C CYS A 69 3.99 12.75 3.70
N LYS A 70 3.61 13.43 4.79
CA LYS A 70 4.53 13.83 5.85
C LYS A 70 4.50 12.84 7.01
N PHE A 71 3.32 12.32 7.33
CA PHE A 71 3.10 11.41 8.46
C PHE A 71 3.25 9.95 8.05
N PHE A 72 2.74 9.56 6.88
CA PHE A 72 2.83 8.20 6.34
C PHE A 72 3.75 8.15 5.13
N ALA A 73 5.01 8.51 5.33
CA ALA A 73 6.05 8.42 4.31
C ALA A 73 6.59 6.98 4.21
N LEU A 74 6.99 6.56 3.01
CA LEU A 74 7.70 5.30 2.78
C LEU A 74 9.13 5.38 3.35
N ASN A 75 9.27 4.97 4.60
CA ASN A 75 10.53 4.92 5.33
C ASN A 75 10.66 3.59 6.08
N ALA A 76 11.84 3.32 6.63
CA ALA A 76 12.08 2.06 7.35
C ALA A 76 11.09 1.86 8.51
N ALA A 77 10.74 2.92 9.24
CA ALA A 77 9.81 2.85 10.36
C ALA A 77 8.39 2.44 9.92
N SER A 78 7.81 3.10 8.92
CA SER A 78 6.48 2.77 8.41
C SER A 78 6.44 1.36 7.80
N LEU A 79 7.53 0.92 7.15
CA LEU A 79 7.67 -0.45 6.66
C LEU A 79 7.69 -1.48 7.80
N THR A 80 8.38 -1.20 8.91
CA THR A 80 8.38 -2.12 10.06
C THR A 80 6.99 -2.24 10.70
N VAL A 81 6.28 -1.12 10.89
CA VAL A 81 4.91 -1.13 11.42
C VAL A 81 3.98 -1.86 10.45
N LEU A 82 4.16 -1.64 9.14
CA LEU A 82 3.38 -2.33 8.12
C LEU A 82 3.63 -3.84 8.11
N ALA A 83 4.88 -4.29 8.26
CA ALA A 83 5.19 -5.70 8.34
C ALA A 83 4.49 -6.37 9.54
N VAL A 84 4.39 -5.67 10.68
CA VAL A 84 3.62 -6.15 11.84
C VAL A 84 2.12 -6.18 11.53
N ALA A 85 1.58 -5.15 10.88
CA ALA A 85 0.17 -5.09 10.48
C ALA A 85 -0.21 -6.17 9.45
N MET A 86 0.74 -6.60 8.61
CA MET A 86 0.56 -7.61 7.58
C MET A 86 0.90 -9.04 8.04
N LYS A 87 1.05 -9.26 9.35
CA LYS A 87 1.38 -10.58 9.87
C LYS A 87 0.29 -11.63 9.56
N LEU A 88 -0.98 -11.24 9.56
CA LEU A 88 -2.11 -12.15 9.31
C LEU A 88 -2.08 -12.78 7.88
N PRO A 89 -1.93 -12.01 6.78
CA PRO A 89 -1.81 -12.60 5.44
C PRO A 89 -0.45 -13.26 5.17
N VAL A 90 0.56 -13.01 6.01
CA VAL A 90 1.87 -13.68 5.91
C VAL A 90 1.88 -15.04 6.63
N ASP A 91 0.99 -15.25 7.60
CA ASP A 91 0.98 -16.47 8.42
C ASP A 91 0.29 -17.65 7.69
N ILE A 92 1.12 -18.59 7.22
CA ILE A 92 0.73 -19.83 6.54
C ILE A 92 0.64 -21.02 7.52
N SER A 93 1.05 -20.82 8.78
CA SER A 93 1.29 -21.93 9.71
C SER A 93 0.01 -22.58 10.23
N GLU A 94 -1.13 -21.91 10.04
CA GLU A 94 -2.43 -22.41 10.49
C GLU A 94 -3.52 -22.29 9.43
N PRO A 95 -4.24 -23.39 9.13
CA PRO A 95 -5.38 -23.33 8.25
C PRO A 95 -6.48 -22.50 8.91
N MET A 96 -6.86 -21.40 8.27
CA MET A 96 -7.91 -20.48 8.72
C MET A 96 -9.16 -20.60 7.82
N PRO A 97 -9.94 -21.69 7.90
CA PRO A 97 -11.08 -21.93 7.01
C PRO A 97 -12.34 -21.14 7.40
N GLY A 98 -12.37 -20.51 8.58
CA GLY A 98 -13.54 -19.78 9.07
C GLY A 98 -13.92 -18.60 8.17
N HIS A 99 -15.22 -18.30 8.05
CA HIS A 99 -15.70 -17.16 7.26
C HIS A 99 -15.09 -15.83 7.72
N THR A 100 -15.05 -15.61 9.04
CA THR A 100 -14.47 -14.43 9.65
C THR A 100 -12.96 -14.34 9.42
N ASP A 101 -12.27 -15.48 9.41
CA ASP A 101 -10.82 -15.52 9.17
C ASP A 101 -10.47 -15.25 7.71
N GLN A 102 -11.18 -15.87 6.76
CA GLN A 102 -11.03 -15.59 5.33
C GLN A 102 -11.35 -14.13 5.02
N LEU A 103 -12.40 -13.58 5.63
CA LEU A 103 -12.77 -12.18 5.46
C LEU A 103 -11.72 -11.24 6.07
N SER A 104 -11.20 -11.56 7.24
CA SER A 104 -10.11 -10.78 7.86
C SER A 104 -8.84 -10.81 7.01
N LYS A 105 -8.48 -11.96 6.44
CA LYS A 105 -7.35 -12.06 5.49
C LYS A 105 -7.58 -11.23 4.24
N LEU A 106 -8.80 -11.29 3.66
CA LEU A 106 -9.15 -10.47 2.50
C LEU A 106 -9.08 -8.98 2.84
N ALA A 107 -9.56 -8.58 4.02
CA ALA A 107 -9.46 -7.21 4.53
C ALA A 107 -8.00 -6.76 4.70
N SER A 108 -7.11 -7.62 5.21
CA SER A 108 -5.67 -7.33 5.29
C SER A 108 -5.05 -7.13 3.92
N THR A 109 -5.39 -7.98 2.94
CA THR A 109 -4.89 -7.86 1.57
C THR A 109 -5.39 -6.58 0.89
N ALA A 110 -6.67 -6.24 1.06
CA ALA A 110 -7.23 -4.99 0.56
C ALA A 110 -6.61 -3.77 1.26
N PHE A 111 -6.36 -3.85 2.57
CA PHE A 111 -5.65 -2.83 3.33
C PHE A 111 -4.24 -2.61 2.78
N MET A 112 -3.52 -3.68 2.42
CA MET A 112 -2.21 -3.58 1.77
C MET A 112 -2.27 -2.81 0.45
N CYS A 113 -3.26 -3.09 -0.41
CA CYS A 113 -3.45 -2.36 -1.66
C CYS A 113 -3.57 -0.84 -1.41
N VAL A 114 -4.40 -0.45 -0.46
CA VAL A 114 -4.63 0.98 -0.17
C VAL A 114 -3.42 1.63 0.50
N VAL A 115 -2.67 0.89 1.32
CA VAL A 115 -1.40 1.35 1.90
C VAL A 115 -0.37 1.64 0.80
N ILE A 116 -0.18 0.74 -0.18
CA ILE A 116 0.73 0.96 -1.32
C ILE A 116 0.32 2.20 -2.10
N GLY A 117 -0.98 2.39 -2.34
CA GLY A 117 -1.51 3.59 -3.00
C GLY A 117 -1.21 4.89 -2.23
N ASN A 118 -1.20 4.83 -0.90
CA ASN A 118 -0.86 5.97 -0.05
C ASN A 118 0.64 6.22 0.11
N PHE A 119 1.50 5.23 -0.15
CA PHE A 119 2.95 5.43 -0.21
C PHE A 119 3.44 6.07 -1.51
N MET A 120 2.71 5.90 -2.62
CA MET A 120 3.07 6.44 -3.93
C MET A 120 3.55 7.91 -3.92
N PRO A 121 2.90 8.87 -3.21
CA PRO A 121 3.34 10.27 -3.22
C PRO A 121 4.67 10.49 -2.50
N SER A 122 5.02 9.63 -1.53
CA SER A 122 6.25 9.76 -0.75
C SER A 122 7.53 9.43 -1.53
N ILE A 123 7.42 8.67 -2.63
CA ILE A 123 8.52 8.37 -3.56
C ILE A 123 9.10 9.68 -4.13
N GLY A 124 8.27 10.69 -4.34
CA GLY A 124 8.70 12.01 -4.82
C GLY A 124 9.59 12.79 -3.83
N ALA A 125 9.48 12.52 -2.53
CA ALA A 125 9.92 13.43 -1.47
C ALA A 125 11.31 13.14 -0.88
N THR A 126 11.78 11.90 -0.94
CA THR A 126 13.00 11.47 -0.22
C THR A 126 14.23 11.36 -1.13
N SER A 127 15.38 11.04 -0.53
CA SER A 127 16.66 10.89 -1.25
C SER A 127 16.66 9.60 -2.11
N ASN A 128 17.34 9.62 -3.26
CA ASN A 128 17.27 8.52 -4.24
C ASN A 128 17.69 7.15 -3.67
N LYS A 129 18.67 7.12 -2.74
CA LYS A 129 19.18 5.87 -2.16
C LYS A 129 18.20 5.26 -1.16
N GLU A 130 17.64 6.08 -0.28
CA GLU A 130 16.68 5.64 0.74
C GLU A 130 15.35 5.24 0.12
N ILE A 131 14.89 5.94 -0.93
CA ILE A 131 13.70 5.55 -1.70
C ILE A 131 13.87 4.13 -2.23
N LEU A 132 15.00 3.86 -2.90
CA LEU A 132 15.21 2.59 -3.58
C LEU A 132 15.23 1.43 -2.58
N SER A 133 15.94 1.56 -1.45
CA SER A 133 15.98 0.51 -0.43
C SER A 133 14.61 0.24 0.18
N ASN A 134 13.84 1.29 0.45
CA ASN A 134 12.51 1.17 1.05
C ASN A 134 11.47 0.60 0.06
N VAL A 135 11.56 0.96 -1.22
CA VAL A 135 10.70 0.38 -2.28
C VAL A 135 11.04 -1.10 -2.46
N VAL A 136 12.32 -1.48 -2.49
CA VAL A 136 12.71 -2.90 -2.57
C VAL A 136 12.19 -3.69 -1.35
N ALA A 137 12.26 -3.12 -0.15
CA ALA A 137 11.72 -3.76 1.05
C ALA A 137 10.18 -3.93 0.98
N LEU A 138 9.47 -2.93 0.45
CA LEU A 138 8.03 -3.02 0.20
C LEU A 138 7.70 -4.09 -0.84
N ASP A 139 8.44 -4.13 -1.95
CA ASP A 139 8.28 -5.10 -3.02
C ASP A 139 8.44 -6.53 -2.50
N ILE A 140 9.47 -6.79 -1.68
CA ILE A 140 9.68 -8.10 -1.04
C ILE A 140 8.48 -8.48 -0.17
N LEU A 141 8.02 -7.59 0.71
CA LEU A 141 6.88 -7.85 1.59
C LEU A 141 5.61 -8.20 0.79
N VAL A 142 5.33 -7.44 -0.27
CA VAL A 142 4.15 -7.67 -1.13
C VAL A 142 4.26 -8.99 -1.89
N ILE A 143 5.42 -9.30 -2.46
CA ILE A 143 5.66 -10.57 -3.16
C ILE A 143 5.45 -11.76 -2.20
N THR A 144 5.96 -11.66 -0.96
CA THR A 144 5.72 -12.70 0.05
C THR A 144 4.24 -12.91 0.32
N ILE A 145 3.47 -11.83 0.49
CA ILE A 145 2.01 -11.93 0.70
C ILE A 145 1.33 -12.59 -0.52
N ILE A 146 1.68 -12.19 -1.76
CA ILE A 146 1.12 -12.79 -2.98
C ILE A 146 1.38 -14.29 -3.02
N VAL A 147 2.62 -14.71 -2.80
CA VAL A 147 3.01 -16.13 -2.84
C VAL A 147 2.24 -16.93 -1.80
N ASN A 148 2.14 -16.41 -0.57
CA ASN A 148 1.43 -17.08 0.52
C ASN A 148 -0.06 -17.27 0.18
N LEU A 149 -0.72 -16.23 -0.33
CA LEU A 149 -2.12 -16.33 -0.75
C LEU A 149 -2.31 -17.30 -1.93
N CYS A 150 -1.38 -17.34 -2.89
CA CYS A 150 -1.42 -18.31 -3.98
C CYS A 150 -1.33 -19.76 -3.48
N ILE A 151 -0.48 -20.03 -2.49
CA ILE A 151 -0.36 -21.35 -1.84
C ILE A 151 -1.68 -21.72 -1.14
N GLU A 152 -2.30 -20.78 -0.40
CA GLU A 152 -3.59 -21.01 0.29
C GLU A 152 -4.75 -21.27 -0.69
N ILE A 153 -4.76 -20.59 -1.83
CA ILE A 153 -5.74 -20.84 -2.90
C ILE A 153 -5.50 -22.24 -3.51
N HIS A 154 -4.25 -22.60 -3.80
CA HIS A 154 -3.90 -23.88 -4.41
C HIS A 154 -4.21 -25.07 -3.50
N THR A 155 -3.94 -24.94 -2.20
CA THR A 155 -4.26 -25.94 -1.18
C THR A 155 -5.75 -26.06 -0.87
N GLY A 156 -6.58 -25.16 -1.42
CA GLY A 156 -8.03 -25.18 -1.26
C GLY A 156 -8.51 -24.70 0.12
N LEU A 157 -7.67 -24.02 0.89
CA LEU A 157 -8.03 -23.45 2.20
C LEU A 157 -9.00 -22.27 2.08
N ILE A 158 -8.92 -21.54 0.96
CA ILE A 158 -9.85 -20.46 0.61
C ILE A 158 -10.92 -21.05 -0.30
N VAL A 159 -12.14 -21.20 0.19
CA VAL A 159 -13.25 -21.80 -0.57
C VAL A 159 -14.31 -20.77 -0.96
N ASN A 160 -14.74 -19.94 0.00
CA ASN A 160 -15.93 -19.10 -0.17
C ASN A 160 -15.66 -17.79 -0.93
N LEU A 161 -14.44 -17.25 -0.84
CA LEU A 161 -14.03 -15.94 -1.38
C LEU A 161 -12.97 -16.04 -2.48
N LYS A 162 -12.86 -17.19 -3.16
CA LYS A 162 -11.77 -17.47 -4.13
C LYS A 162 -11.63 -16.37 -5.19
N TYR A 163 -12.75 -15.92 -5.77
CA TYR A 163 -12.73 -14.93 -6.85
C TYR A 163 -12.30 -13.55 -6.35
N GLU A 164 -12.75 -13.16 -5.16
CA GLU A 164 -12.38 -11.91 -4.49
C GLU A 164 -10.89 -11.88 -4.14
N PHE A 165 -10.34 -13.00 -3.66
CA PHE A 165 -8.90 -13.13 -3.42
C PHE A 165 -8.09 -13.02 -4.71
N ILE A 166 -8.48 -13.74 -5.78
CA ILE A 166 -7.80 -13.67 -7.08
C ILE A 166 -7.82 -12.23 -7.63
N ALA A 167 -8.97 -11.57 -7.59
CA ALA A 167 -9.11 -10.19 -8.03
C ALA A 167 -8.22 -9.24 -7.22
N THR A 168 -8.22 -9.38 -5.89
CA THR A 168 -7.42 -8.52 -5.00
C THR A 168 -5.91 -8.74 -5.18
N ILE A 169 -5.46 -10.00 -5.35
CA ILE A 169 -4.05 -10.32 -5.66
C ILE A 169 -3.62 -9.68 -6.97
N PHE A 170 -4.45 -9.77 -8.02
CA PHE A 170 -4.17 -9.14 -9.30
C PHE A 170 -4.04 -7.62 -9.17
N LEU A 171 -4.95 -6.97 -8.43
CA LEU A 171 -4.87 -5.54 -8.17
C LEU A 171 -3.60 -5.15 -7.38
N MET A 172 -3.22 -5.95 -6.38
CA MET A 172 -2.01 -5.74 -5.59
C MET A 172 -0.75 -5.86 -6.45
N PHE A 173 -0.70 -6.84 -7.35
CA PHE A 173 0.39 -7.01 -8.31
C PHE A 173 0.49 -5.82 -9.29
N LEU A 174 -0.64 -5.31 -9.78
CA LEU A 174 -0.62 -4.11 -10.62
C LEU A 174 -0.11 -2.88 -9.85
N LEU A 175 -0.49 -2.72 -8.58
CA LEU A 175 -0.01 -1.61 -7.75
C LEU A 175 1.50 -1.65 -7.56
N ILE A 176 2.07 -2.82 -7.25
CA ILE A 176 3.52 -2.94 -7.05
C ILE A 176 4.28 -2.66 -8.35
N LEU A 177 3.79 -3.18 -9.48
CA LEU A 177 4.37 -2.93 -10.80
C LEU A 177 4.42 -1.42 -11.10
N VAL A 178 3.30 -0.73 -10.89
CA VAL A 178 3.18 0.72 -11.09
C VAL A 178 4.10 1.49 -10.14
N LEU A 179 4.24 1.05 -8.89
CA LEU A 179 5.12 1.64 -7.89
C LEU A 179 6.60 1.49 -8.27
N SER A 180 7.04 0.28 -8.62
CA SER A 180 8.42 0.00 -9.01
C SER A 180 8.80 0.79 -10.27
N PHE A 181 7.95 0.80 -11.30
CA PHE A 181 8.19 1.64 -12.49
C PHE A 181 8.30 3.13 -12.14
N SER A 182 7.41 3.64 -11.28
CA SER A 182 7.44 5.05 -10.86
C SER A 182 8.73 5.38 -10.10
N SER A 183 9.21 4.48 -9.25
CA SER A 183 10.49 4.63 -8.53
C SER A 183 11.69 4.66 -9.48
N LEU A 184 11.76 3.73 -10.45
CA LEU A 184 12.83 3.70 -11.46
C LEU A 184 12.83 4.96 -12.33
N THR A 185 11.65 5.38 -12.81
CA THR A 185 11.53 6.62 -13.60
C THR A 185 11.94 7.84 -12.79
N LEU A 186 11.60 7.90 -11.49
CA LEU A 186 11.98 9.03 -10.66
C LEU A 186 13.49 9.08 -10.37
N ALA A 187 14.10 7.93 -10.06
CA ALA A 187 15.53 7.83 -9.78
C ALA A 187 16.37 8.24 -11.00
N THR A 188 15.92 7.87 -12.20
CA THR A 188 16.55 8.28 -13.47
C THR A 188 16.28 9.75 -13.79
N THR A 189 15.05 10.24 -13.57
CA THR A 189 14.65 11.63 -13.82
C THR A 189 15.34 12.62 -12.88
N LYS A 190 15.72 12.25 -11.66
CA LYS A 190 16.56 13.11 -10.80
C LYS A 190 18.03 13.09 -11.25
N LYS A 191 18.58 11.90 -11.50
CA LYS A 191 20.03 11.72 -11.76
C LYS A 191 20.49 12.31 -13.09
N ILE A 192 19.69 12.18 -14.15
CA ILE A 192 20.06 12.65 -15.51
C ILE A 192 20.20 14.17 -15.58
N PRO A 193 19.19 14.98 -15.18
CA PRO A 193 19.32 16.43 -15.18
C PRO A 193 20.25 16.95 -14.10
N GLU A 194 20.42 16.28 -12.95
CA GLU A 194 21.47 16.66 -11.98
C GLU A 194 22.88 16.54 -12.60
N LEU A 195 23.14 15.46 -13.35
CA LEU A 195 24.40 15.29 -14.08
C LEU A 195 24.54 16.34 -15.18
N ASN A 196 23.52 16.47 -16.04
CA ASN A 196 23.53 17.43 -17.15
C ASN A 196 23.62 18.87 -16.64
N TYR A 197 23.00 19.19 -15.51
CA TYR A 197 23.09 20.49 -14.86
C TYR A 197 24.48 20.71 -14.29
N LYS A 198 25.06 19.72 -13.59
CA LYS A 198 26.42 19.83 -13.05
C LYS A 198 27.45 20.02 -14.16
N GLU A 199 27.31 19.29 -15.26
CA GLU A 199 28.14 19.44 -16.46
C GLU A 199 27.93 20.81 -17.11
N ALA A 200 26.69 21.21 -17.38
CA ALA A 200 26.37 22.51 -17.97
C ALA A 200 26.80 23.67 -17.07
N TYR A 201 26.66 23.55 -15.76
CA TYR A 201 27.10 24.54 -14.76
C TYR A 201 28.63 24.66 -14.77
N GLN A 202 29.36 23.54 -14.77
CA GLN A 202 30.82 23.56 -14.87
C GLN A 202 31.31 24.16 -16.19
N ILE A 203 30.65 23.86 -17.31
CA ILE A 203 30.95 24.45 -18.62
C ILE A 203 30.67 25.95 -18.62
N THR A 204 29.54 26.37 -18.03
CA THR A 204 29.16 27.80 -17.95
C THR A 204 30.09 28.57 -17.03
N LEU A 205 30.45 28.04 -15.86
CA LEU A 205 31.42 28.66 -14.95
C LEU A 205 32.79 28.83 -15.61
N ARG A 206 33.23 27.83 -16.38
CA ARG A 206 34.48 27.89 -17.16
C ARG A 206 34.42 28.92 -18.28
N ASN A 207 33.28 29.03 -18.96
CA ASN A 207 33.07 29.99 -20.04
C ASN A 207 32.85 31.42 -19.53
N ASP A 208 32.17 31.62 -18.39
CA ASP A 208 31.95 32.92 -17.76
C ASP A 208 33.24 33.46 -17.13
N ALA A 209 34.10 32.60 -16.59
CA ALA A 209 35.45 32.99 -16.20
C ALA A 209 36.29 33.49 -17.41
N LEU A 210 35.98 33.03 -18.62
CA LEU A 210 36.58 33.47 -19.88
C LEU A 210 35.84 34.67 -20.52
N ALA A 211 34.56 34.90 -20.18
CA ALA A 211 33.66 35.85 -20.84
C ALA A 211 33.20 37.04 -19.97
N PHE A 212 33.76 37.20 -18.76
CA PHE A 212 33.39 38.20 -17.74
C PHE A 212 33.41 39.68 -18.21
N GLY A 213 33.76 39.96 -19.47
CA GLY A 213 33.75 41.30 -20.05
C GLY A 213 32.46 41.75 -20.75
N ARG A 214 31.44 40.90 -21.00
CA ARG A 214 30.42 41.29 -22.03
C ARG A 214 28.96 40.82 -21.90
N LEU A 215 28.49 40.24 -20.78
CA LEU A 215 27.10 39.76 -20.69
C LEU A 215 26.13 40.86 -20.21
N SER A 216 25.04 41.11 -20.96
CA SER A 216 23.98 42.05 -20.56
C SER A 216 23.01 41.43 -19.54
N ILE A 217 22.67 42.20 -18.50
CA ILE A 217 21.84 41.78 -17.35
C ILE A 217 20.46 41.25 -17.77
N ASP A 218 19.87 41.77 -18.84
CA ASP A 218 18.54 41.36 -19.31
C ASP A 218 18.52 39.93 -19.90
N ARG A 219 19.57 39.51 -20.61
CA ARG A 219 19.67 38.13 -21.11
C ARG A 219 19.89 37.13 -19.98
N LEU A 220 20.56 37.55 -18.91
CA LEU A 220 20.75 36.73 -17.72
C LEU A 220 19.42 36.52 -17.00
N ARG A 221 18.63 37.58 -16.81
CA ARG A 221 17.29 37.51 -16.21
C ARG A 221 16.37 36.57 -16.97
N ASP A 222 16.27 36.71 -18.29
CA ASP A 222 15.39 35.87 -19.12
C ASP A 222 15.82 34.38 -19.10
N THR A 223 17.13 34.13 -19.10
CA THR A 223 17.67 32.76 -18.98
C THR A 223 17.40 32.15 -17.60
N VAL A 224 17.49 32.96 -16.54
CA VAL A 224 17.19 32.53 -15.15
C VAL A 224 15.69 32.31 -14.96
N GLU A 225 14.82 33.20 -15.44
CA GLU A 225 13.36 33.04 -15.35
C GLU A 225 12.88 31.82 -16.15
N LYS A 226 13.40 31.61 -17.36
CA LYS A 226 13.09 30.42 -18.17
C LYS A 226 13.59 29.12 -17.53
N ARG A 227 14.80 29.13 -16.95
CA ARG A 227 15.32 27.97 -16.21
C ARG A 227 14.60 27.76 -14.88
N TRP A 228 14.20 28.82 -14.19
CA TRP A 228 13.40 28.77 -12.96
C TRP A 228 12.03 28.15 -13.24
N MET A 229 11.33 28.59 -14.29
CA MET A 229 10.07 27.96 -14.72
C MET A 229 10.27 26.50 -15.13
N MET A 230 11.38 26.16 -15.78
CA MET A 230 11.70 24.78 -16.15
C MET A 230 12.01 23.90 -14.92
N VAL A 231 12.66 24.46 -13.89
CA VAL A 231 12.97 23.78 -12.62
C VAL A 231 11.71 23.60 -11.76
N GLU A 232 10.86 24.61 -11.67
CA GLU A 232 9.59 24.58 -10.93
C GLU A 232 8.62 23.56 -11.55
N THR A 233 8.54 23.50 -12.89
CA THR A 233 7.74 22.49 -13.61
C THR A 233 8.36 21.10 -13.62
N SER A 234 9.67 20.98 -13.34
CA SER A 234 10.39 19.70 -13.24
C SER A 234 10.48 19.16 -11.80
N ASN A 235 9.73 19.74 -10.84
CA ASN A 235 9.69 19.17 -9.51
C ASN A 235 9.19 17.70 -9.62
N PRO A 236 10.00 16.69 -9.26
CA PRO A 236 9.69 15.26 -9.45
C PRO A 236 8.35 14.86 -8.85
N GLN A 237 8.01 15.55 -7.78
CA GLN A 237 6.72 15.57 -7.13
C GLN A 237 5.59 16.04 -8.09
N PHE A 238 5.68 17.24 -8.66
CA PHE A 238 4.69 17.78 -9.60
C PHE A 238 4.54 16.98 -10.90
N VAL A 239 5.62 16.36 -11.40
CA VAL A 239 5.56 15.48 -12.56
C VAL A 239 4.84 14.16 -12.22
N MET A 240 5.11 13.60 -11.04
CA MET A 240 4.43 12.40 -10.54
C MET A 240 2.94 12.66 -10.23
N ALA A 241 2.58 13.88 -9.83
CA ALA A 241 1.19 14.32 -9.68
C ALA A 241 0.28 14.04 -10.86
N ARG A 242 0.87 14.22 -12.03
CA ARG A 242 0.18 14.24 -13.31
C ARG A 242 0.44 12.94 -14.07
N SER A 243 1.18 12.00 -13.48
CA SER A 243 1.50 10.75 -14.13
C SER A 243 0.26 9.86 -14.21
N VAL A 244 0.21 9.08 -15.28
CA VAL A 244 -0.81 8.04 -15.45
C VAL A 244 -0.73 7.05 -14.29
N THR A 245 0.48 6.79 -13.76
CA THR A 245 0.72 5.85 -12.65
C THR A 245 0.01 6.22 -11.35
N PHE A 246 -0.12 7.52 -11.06
CA PHE A 246 -0.78 8.01 -9.85
C PHE A 246 -2.31 7.99 -9.97
N SER A 247 -2.83 8.18 -11.19
CA SER A 247 -4.26 8.05 -11.50
C SER A 247 -4.70 6.58 -11.44
N THR A 248 -3.87 5.68 -11.99
CA THR A 248 -4.14 4.24 -11.97
C THR A 248 -4.06 3.65 -10.57
N SER A 249 -3.16 4.12 -9.70
CA SER A 249 -3.14 3.64 -8.31
C SER A 249 -4.42 4.04 -7.56
N GLY A 250 -4.94 5.24 -7.81
CA GLY A 250 -6.23 5.69 -7.28
C GLY A 250 -7.40 4.81 -7.70
N THR A 251 -7.51 4.46 -8.99
CA THR A 251 -8.55 3.52 -9.46
C THR A 251 -8.43 2.16 -8.82
N ILE A 252 -7.21 1.63 -8.70
CA ILE A 252 -6.99 0.30 -8.15
C ILE A 252 -7.36 0.28 -6.65
N CYS A 253 -7.05 1.33 -5.89
CA CYS A 253 -7.46 1.44 -4.49
C CYS A 253 -8.98 1.45 -4.31
N VAL A 254 -9.70 2.19 -5.17
CA VAL A 254 -11.18 2.22 -5.16
C VAL A 254 -11.74 0.84 -5.48
N LEU A 255 -11.22 0.16 -6.51
CA LEU A 255 -11.65 -1.20 -6.86
C LEU A 255 -11.38 -2.20 -5.72
N ALA A 256 -10.23 -2.13 -5.06
CA ALA A 256 -9.92 -2.98 -3.92
C ALA A 256 -10.89 -2.75 -2.76
N SER A 257 -11.26 -1.49 -2.48
CA SER A 257 -12.27 -1.17 -1.47
C SER A 257 -13.66 -1.71 -1.84
N LEU A 258 -14.04 -1.67 -3.12
CA LEU A 258 -15.33 -2.20 -3.58
C LEU A 258 -15.39 -3.73 -3.46
N ILE A 259 -14.31 -4.44 -3.80
CA ILE A 259 -14.21 -5.89 -3.65
C ILE A 259 -14.37 -6.29 -2.17
N LEU A 260 -13.72 -5.56 -1.25
CA LEU A 260 -13.88 -5.82 0.18
C LEU A 260 -15.33 -5.60 0.64
N MET A 261 -15.98 -4.54 0.17
CA MET A 261 -17.38 -4.26 0.49
C MET A 261 -18.32 -5.34 -0.06
N GLU A 262 -18.11 -5.83 -1.28
CA GLU A 262 -18.87 -6.94 -1.84
C GLU A 262 -18.71 -8.21 -1.00
N ALA A 263 -17.47 -8.54 -0.61
CA ALA A 263 -17.18 -9.71 0.21
C ALA A 263 -17.85 -9.65 1.60
N LEU A 264 -17.87 -8.46 2.22
CA LEU A 264 -18.58 -8.21 3.48
C LEU A 264 -20.09 -8.50 3.35
N ILE A 265 -20.71 -7.98 2.28
CA ILE A 265 -22.13 -8.19 2.00
C ILE A 265 -22.42 -9.67 1.72
N ARG A 266 -21.57 -10.35 0.95
CA ARG A 266 -21.74 -11.77 0.62
C ARG A 266 -21.68 -12.65 1.87
N ILE A 267 -20.73 -12.41 2.76
CA ILE A 267 -20.62 -13.19 4.00
C ILE A 267 -21.76 -12.88 4.96
N TYR A 268 -22.18 -11.63 5.06
CA TYR A 268 -23.34 -11.26 5.88
C TYR A 268 -24.63 -11.98 5.44
N ASN A 269 -24.82 -12.15 4.13
CA ASN A 269 -25.99 -12.82 3.55
C ASN A 269 -25.89 -14.35 3.48
N SER A 270 -24.72 -14.94 3.76
CA SER A 270 -24.51 -16.39 3.65
C SER A 270 -24.69 -17.08 5.00
N PRO A 271 -25.43 -18.21 5.08
CA PRO A 271 -25.51 -18.97 6.31
C PRO A 271 -24.12 -19.53 6.70
N PRO A 272 -23.77 -19.57 7.99
CA PRO A 272 -22.45 -20.03 8.43
C PRO A 272 -22.28 -21.52 8.10
N TYR A 273 -21.38 -21.85 7.18
CA TYR A 273 -21.11 -23.24 6.78
C TYR A 273 -20.21 -23.99 7.77
N PHE A 274 -19.42 -23.28 8.56
CA PHE A 274 -18.52 -23.82 9.58
C PHE A 274 -18.66 -23.06 10.90
N PRO A 275 -18.56 -23.75 12.06
CA PRO A 275 -18.55 -23.08 13.35
C PRO A 275 -17.36 -22.10 13.44
N ASN A 276 -17.59 -20.91 14.01
CA ASN A 276 -16.62 -19.81 14.17
C ASN A 276 -15.49 -20.15 15.17
N SER A 277 -14.72 -21.21 14.93
CA SER A 277 -13.51 -21.52 15.70
C SER A 277 -12.29 -20.91 15.00
N SER A 278 -12.07 -19.60 15.19
CA SER A 278 -10.84 -18.94 14.73
C SER A 278 -9.70 -19.14 15.71
N THR A 279 -8.47 -19.36 15.22
CA THR A 279 -7.31 -19.49 16.13
C THR A 279 -6.95 -18.18 16.82
N TYR A 280 -7.21 -17.06 16.15
CA TYR A 280 -7.08 -15.72 16.72
C TYR A 280 -8.30 -15.33 17.59
N LYS A 281 -9.31 -16.21 17.74
CA LYS A 281 -10.53 -15.99 18.55
C LYS A 281 -11.20 -14.64 18.23
N TRP A 282 -11.54 -13.84 19.25
CA TRP A 282 -12.16 -12.51 19.06
C TRP A 282 -11.25 -11.55 18.27
N THR A 283 -9.94 -11.76 18.31
CA THR A 283 -8.98 -10.81 17.74
C THR A 283 -8.99 -10.82 16.21
N THR A 284 -9.40 -11.91 15.55
CA THR A 284 -9.72 -11.90 14.11
C THR A 284 -10.75 -10.83 13.79
N SER A 285 -11.85 -10.78 14.55
CA SER A 285 -12.94 -9.83 14.32
C SER A 285 -12.46 -8.40 14.56
N LEU A 286 -11.59 -8.20 15.55
CA LEU A 286 -11.00 -6.90 15.85
C LEU A 286 -10.08 -6.42 14.71
N ILE A 287 -9.22 -7.30 14.17
CA ILE A 287 -8.37 -6.99 13.01
C ILE A 287 -9.24 -6.61 11.81
N LEU A 288 -10.25 -7.43 11.52
CA LEU A 288 -11.20 -7.20 10.44
C LEU A 288 -11.85 -5.81 10.53
N ILE A 289 -12.35 -5.42 11.70
CA ILE A 289 -12.99 -4.11 11.91
C ILE A 289 -11.99 -2.98 11.68
N VAL A 290 -10.82 -3.05 12.32
CA VAL A 290 -9.80 -1.99 12.24
C VAL A 290 -9.33 -1.81 10.80
N GLN A 291 -8.97 -2.90 10.10
CA GLN A 291 -8.47 -2.83 8.74
C GLN A 291 -9.54 -2.44 7.72
N SER A 292 -10.81 -2.84 7.93
CA SER A 292 -11.92 -2.39 7.07
C SER A 292 -12.16 -0.89 7.19
N ILE A 293 -12.16 -0.33 8.41
CA ILE A 293 -12.20 1.12 8.63
C ILE A 293 -10.99 1.77 7.95
N GLY A 294 -9.81 1.15 8.08
CA GLY A 294 -8.58 1.60 7.44
C GLY A 294 -8.67 1.70 5.93
N VAL A 295 -9.24 0.69 5.27
CA VAL A 295 -9.47 0.68 3.81
C VAL A 295 -10.35 1.85 3.40
N VAL A 296 -11.46 2.08 4.10
CA VAL A 296 -12.38 3.19 3.80
C VAL A 296 -11.67 4.54 3.97
N VAL A 297 -11.07 4.78 5.14
CA VAL A 297 -10.36 6.03 5.45
C VAL A 297 -9.22 6.30 4.48
N SER A 298 -8.48 5.26 4.11
CA SER A 298 -7.28 5.41 3.30
C SER A 298 -7.58 5.49 1.80
N THR A 299 -8.77 5.07 1.36
CA THR A 299 -9.21 5.17 -0.05
C THR A 299 -9.58 6.61 -0.43
N PHE A 300 -9.99 7.45 0.52
CA PHE A 300 -10.38 8.84 0.25
C PHE A 300 -9.31 9.63 -0.50
N ALA A 301 -8.04 9.57 -0.05
CA ALA A 301 -6.97 10.37 -0.66
C ALA A 301 -6.63 9.92 -2.10
N PRO A 302 -6.36 8.61 -2.38
CA PRO A 302 -6.20 8.11 -3.74
C PRO A 302 -7.41 8.38 -4.65
N ALA A 303 -8.64 8.25 -4.14
CA ALA A 303 -9.86 8.51 -4.91
C ALA A 303 -9.99 9.98 -5.32
N LEU A 304 -9.71 10.91 -4.39
CA LEU A 304 -9.73 12.35 -4.70
C LEU A 304 -8.70 12.70 -5.78
N ARG A 305 -7.48 12.16 -5.70
CA ARG A 305 -6.43 12.37 -6.71
C ARG A 305 -6.88 11.86 -8.09
N TRP A 306 -7.46 10.67 -8.13
CA TRP A 306 -8.01 10.10 -9.35
C TRP A 306 -9.12 10.98 -9.96
N PHE A 307 -10.08 11.42 -9.13
CA PHE A 307 -11.18 12.27 -9.56
C PHE A 307 -10.70 13.59 -10.18
N ILE A 308 -9.70 14.24 -9.57
CA ILE A 308 -9.09 15.47 -10.08
C ILE A 308 -8.38 15.23 -11.41
N CYS A 309 -7.67 14.11 -11.54
CA CYS A 309 -7.01 13.76 -12.80
C CYS A 309 -8.03 13.59 -13.93
N ILE A 310 -9.18 12.96 -13.66
CA ILE A 310 -10.27 12.84 -14.64
C ILE A 310 -10.86 14.20 -14.98
N SER A 311 -11.16 15.03 -13.98
CA SER A 311 -11.79 16.34 -14.22
C SER A 311 -10.93 17.23 -15.10
N PHE A 312 -9.60 17.26 -14.89
CA PHE A 312 -8.67 17.97 -15.76
C PHE A 312 -8.62 17.38 -17.18
N LYS A 313 -8.61 16.05 -17.31
CA LYS A 313 -8.59 15.39 -18.63
C LYS A 313 -9.87 15.65 -19.43
N CYS A 314 -11.02 15.65 -18.76
CA CYS A 314 -12.30 16.00 -19.36
C CYS A 314 -12.35 17.49 -19.72
N SER A 315 -11.89 18.39 -18.83
CA SER A 315 -11.82 19.83 -19.12
C SER A 315 -10.93 20.15 -20.32
N ASN A 316 -9.80 19.45 -20.50
CA ASN A 316 -8.96 19.63 -21.69
C ASN A 316 -9.62 19.11 -22.98
N LYS A 317 -10.40 18.02 -22.91
CA LYS A 317 -11.19 17.53 -24.05
C LYS A 317 -12.30 18.51 -24.42
N THR A 318 -12.96 19.12 -23.44
CA THR A 318 -13.99 20.14 -23.65
C THR A 318 -13.40 21.50 -24.05
N GLY A 319 -12.21 21.85 -23.59
CA GLY A 319 -11.48 23.08 -23.96
C GLY A 319 -11.04 23.13 -25.43
N ASN A 320 -10.95 21.97 -26.10
CA ASN A 320 -10.74 21.92 -27.55
C ASN A 320 -12.03 22.15 -28.36
N ALA A 321 -13.21 22.16 -27.70
CA ALA A 321 -14.47 22.63 -28.27
C ALA A 321 -14.78 24.09 -27.85
N ASN A 322 -14.25 24.55 -26.72
CA ASN A 322 -14.45 25.90 -26.19
C ASN A 322 -13.11 26.62 -25.98
N ALA A 323 -12.40 26.91 -27.08
CA ALA A 323 -11.20 27.75 -27.07
C ALA A 323 -11.46 29.23 -26.68
N ASN A 324 -12.68 29.60 -26.26
CA ASN A 324 -13.08 30.99 -26.04
C ASN A 324 -13.55 31.35 -24.61
N PHE A 325 -13.46 30.46 -23.61
CA PHE A 325 -14.10 30.75 -22.30
C PHE A 325 -13.18 30.98 -21.10
N PHE A 326 -11.86 31.01 -21.26
CA PHE A 326 -10.96 31.50 -20.21
C PHE A 326 -10.10 32.64 -20.73
N LYS A 327 -10.77 33.80 -20.87
CA LYS A 327 -10.11 35.09 -20.81
C LYS A 327 -9.70 35.29 -19.35
N VAL A 328 -8.39 35.33 -19.14
CA VAL A 328 -7.73 35.62 -17.87
C VAL A 328 -8.20 36.99 -17.39
N GLU A 329 -8.82 37.05 -16.21
CA GLU A 329 -8.87 38.28 -15.44
C GLU A 329 -7.60 38.35 -14.59
N HIS A 330 -6.96 39.51 -14.69
CA HIS A 330 -5.69 39.91 -14.08
C HIS A 330 -5.73 39.88 -12.56
#